data_AF-A0A354Y9B5-F1
#
_entry.id   AF-A0A354Y9B5-F1
#
_cell.length_a   1.000
_cell.length_b   1.000
_cell.length_c   1.000
_cell.angle_alpha   90.00
_cell.angle_beta   90.00
_cell.angle_gamma   90.00
#
_symmetry.space_group_name_H-M   'P 1'
#
loop_
_entity.id
_entity.type
_entity.pdbx_description
1 polymer ?
#
loop_
_entity_poly.entity_id
_entity_poly.type
_entity_poly.pdbx_seq_one_letter_code
_entity_poly.pdbx_strand_id
1 'polypeptide(L)'
;LGGFFAGFQIAVFAFVGIELVGTTAAETANPQRNLPKAINSIPVRILVFYVLALVAIMAVTPWREVVPGKSPFVELFVLAGVPAAASLINFVV
;
A
#
# COMPACT_ATOMS: atom_id res chain seq x y z
N LEU A 1 20.80 -8.72 -7.81
CA LEU A 1 20.24 -9.33 -6.57
C LEU A 1 20.15 -8.34 -5.40
N GLY A 2 21.14 -7.47 -5.16
CA GLY A 2 21.09 -6.48 -4.06
C GLY A 2 19.83 -5.61 -4.05
N GLY A 3 19.41 -5.05 -5.20
CA GLY A 3 18.17 -4.27 -5.31
C GLY A 3 16.89 -5.05 -5.06
N PHE A 4 16.87 -6.36 -5.40
CA PHE A 4 15.73 -7.24 -5.12
C PHE A 4 15.57 -7.43 -3.61
N PHE A 5 16.67 -7.71 -2.90
CA PHE A 5 16.67 -7.85 -1.44
C PHE A 5 16.40 -6.52 -0.71
N ALA A 6 16.90 -5.40 -1.22
CA ALA A 6 16.61 -4.07 -0.68
C ALA A 6 15.11 -3.72 -0.77
N GLY A 7 14.42 -4.21 -1.80
CA GLY A 7 12.97 -4.05 -1.94
C GLY A 7 12.16 -4.71 -0.82
N PHE A 8 12.63 -5.84 -0.27
CA PHE A 8 11.96 -6.50 0.86
C PHE A 8 11.94 -5.61 2.11
N GLN A 9 13.01 -4.87 2.37
CA GLN A 9 13.06 -3.95 3.52
C GLN A 9 11.92 -2.93 3.42
N ILE A 10 11.77 -2.29 2.26
CA ILE A 10 10.70 -1.32 2.00
C ILE A 10 9.32 -1.98 2.12
N ALA A 11 9.17 -3.18 1.57
CA ALA A 11 7.91 -3.93 1.67
C ALA A 11 7.54 -4.23 3.12
N VAL A 12 8.48 -4.64 3.98
CA VAL A 12 8.24 -4.92 5.40
C VAL A 12 7.82 -3.65 6.15
N PHE A 13 8.45 -2.50 5.87
CA PHE A 13 8.04 -1.21 6.47
C PHE A 13 6.59 -0.83 6.16
N ALA A 14 6.05 -1.28 5.03
CA ALA A 14 4.66 -1.02 4.66
C ALA A 14 3.63 -1.78 5.54
N PHE A 15 4.07 -2.80 6.29
CA PHE A 15 3.23 -3.56 7.22
C PHE A 15 3.37 -3.12 8.69
N VAL A 16 4.06 -2.01 8.96
CA VAL A 16 4.08 -1.39 10.29
C VAL A 16 2.64 -1.06 10.72
N GLY A 17 2.30 -1.36 11.98
CA GLY A 17 0.95 -1.21 12.51
C GLY A 17 0.10 -2.49 12.50
N ILE A 18 0.57 -3.58 11.89
CA ILE A 18 -0.13 -4.89 11.99
C ILE A 18 -0.21 -5.41 13.44
N GLU A 19 0.65 -4.92 14.32
CA GLU A 19 0.62 -5.17 15.77
C GLU A 19 -0.69 -4.71 16.45
N LEU A 20 -1.41 -3.73 15.89
CA LEU A 20 -2.74 -3.33 16.40
C LEU A 20 -3.78 -4.45 16.26
N VAL A 21 -3.57 -5.42 15.37
CA VAL A 21 -4.44 -6.60 15.28
C VAL A 21 -4.38 -7.42 16.58
N GLY A 22 -3.22 -7.43 17.25
CA GLY A 22 -3.03 -8.10 18.53
C GLY A 22 -3.75 -7.41 19.69
N THR A 23 -3.75 -6.08 19.72
CA THR A 23 -4.46 -5.32 20.77
C THR A 23 -5.97 -5.40 20.61
N THR A 24 -6.45 -5.27 19.37
CA THR A 24 -7.89 -5.38 19.05
C THR A 24 -8.43 -6.80 19.20
N ALA A 25 -7.58 -7.83 19.21
CA ALA A 25 -7.99 -9.20 19.51
C ALA A 25 -8.62 -9.34 20.91
N ALA A 26 -8.17 -8.55 21.90
CA ALA A 26 -8.71 -8.57 23.26
C ALA A 26 -10.11 -7.93 23.36
N GLU A 27 -10.45 -7.04 22.44
CA GLU A 27 -11.75 -6.35 22.37
C GLU A 27 -12.75 -7.02 21.42
N THR A 28 -12.29 -8.01 20.65
CA THR A 28 -13.10 -8.71 19.65
C THR A 28 -13.96 -9.80 20.29
N ALA A 29 -15.28 -9.77 20.05
CA ALA A 29 -16.17 -10.85 20.45
C ALA A 29 -15.79 -12.18 19.74
N ASN A 30 -15.78 -13.30 20.46
CA ASN A 30 -15.41 -14.63 19.92
C ASN A 30 -14.08 -14.64 19.13
N PRO A 31 -12.95 -14.28 19.77
CA PRO A 31 -11.67 -14.10 19.09
C PRO A 31 -11.18 -15.37 18.38
N GLN A 32 -11.50 -16.56 18.90
CA GLN A 32 -11.10 -17.86 18.31
C GLN A 32 -11.69 -18.09 16.91
N ARG A 33 -12.80 -17.41 16.55
CA ARG A 33 -13.40 -17.50 15.22
C ARG A 33 -13.17 -16.25 14.38
N ASN A 34 -13.31 -15.08 14.99
CA ASN A 34 -13.26 -13.82 14.26
C ASN A 34 -11.83 -13.39 13.93
N LEU A 35 -10.87 -13.67 14.81
CA LEU A 35 -9.47 -13.26 14.60
C LEU A 35 -8.80 -14.03 13.45
N PRO A 36 -8.89 -15.38 13.35
CA PRO A 36 -8.32 -16.10 12.21
C PRO A 36 -8.96 -15.70 10.88
N LYS A 37 -10.27 -15.44 10.86
CA LYS A 37 -10.98 -15.01 9.65
C LYS A 37 -10.52 -13.64 9.18
N ALA A 38 -10.37 -12.69 10.12
CA ALA A 38 -9.85 -11.36 9.82
C ALA A 38 -8.41 -11.43 9.30
N ILE A 39 -7.52 -12.14 10.01
CA ILE A 39 -6.11 -12.31 9.63
C ILE A 39 -5.97 -12.91 8.23
N ASN A 40 -6.71 -13.97 7.92
CA ASN A 40 -6.63 -14.62 6.60
C ASN A 40 -7.15 -13.73 5.45
N SER A 41 -7.98 -12.73 5.75
CA SER A 41 -8.48 -11.78 4.74
C SER A 41 -7.50 -10.65 4.42
N ILE A 42 -6.60 -10.31 5.37
CA ILE A 42 -5.67 -9.18 5.24
C ILE A 42 -4.71 -9.35 4.06
N PRO A 43 -4.00 -10.48 3.88
CA PRO A 43 -3.06 -10.65 2.77
C PRO A 43 -3.72 -10.49 1.40
N VAL A 44 -4.90 -11.09 1.20
CA VAL A 44 -5.64 -10.98 -0.06
C VAL A 44 -5.98 -9.52 -0.36
N ARG A 45 -6.50 -8.80 0.63
CA ARG A 45 -6.87 -7.40 0.48
C ARG A 45 -5.65 -6.55 0.13
N ILE A 46 -4.55 -6.70 0.86
CA ILE A 46 -3.31 -5.95 0.61
C ILE A 46 -2.77 -6.26 -0.79
N LEU A 47 -2.68 -7.54 -1.16
CA LEU A 47 -2.12 -7.96 -2.44
C LEU A 47 -2.93 -7.41 -3.61
N VAL A 48 -4.26 -7.46 -3.53
CA VAL A 48 -5.15 -6.89 -4.55
C VAL A 48 -4.95 -5.37 -4.66
N PHE A 49 -5.01 -4.62 -3.56
CA PHE A 49 -4.87 -3.16 -3.63
C PHE A 49 -3.46 -2.72 -4.06
N TYR A 50 -2.41 -3.37 -3.56
CA TYR A 50 -1.03 -3.03 -3.94
C TYR A 50 -0.76 -3.32 -5.41
N VAL A 51 -1.09 -4.52 -5.87
CA VAL A 51 -0.82 -4.91 -7.27
C VAL A 51 -1.65 -4.05 -8.22
N LEU A 52 -2.94 -3.81 -7.93
CA LEU A 52 -3.78 -2.94 -8.75
C LEU A 52 -3.27 -1.50 -8.79
N ALA A 53 -2.87 -0.94 -7.64
CA ALA A 53 -2.30 0.40 -7.59
C ALA A 53 -1.01 0.51 -8.41
N LEU A 54 -0.11 -0.47 -8.26
CA LEU A 54 1.13 -0.51 -9.03
C LEU A 54 0.84 -0.64 -10.54
N VAL A 55 -0.09 -1.49 -10.94
CA VAL A 55 -0.50 -1.63 -12.34
C VAL A 55 -1.07 -0.31 -12.88
N ALA A 56 -1.93 0.37 -12.10
CA ALA A 56 -2.51 1.66 -12.49
C ALA A 56 -1.44 2.76 -12.66
N ILE A 57 -0.47 2.82 -11.73
CA ILE A 57 0.66 3.77 -11.82
C ILE A 57 1.53 3.44 -13.03
N MET A 58 1.92 2.18 -13.20
CA MET A 58 2.82 1.74 -14.28
C MET A 58 2.19 1.84 -15.66
N ALA A 59 0.86 1.83 -15.77
CA ALA A 59 0.14 2.07 -17.01
C ALA A 59 0.29 3.51 -17.51
N VAL A 60 0.56 4.47 -16.62
CA VAL A 60 0.76 5.88 -16.96
C VAL A 60 2.25 6.24 -17.00
N THR A 61 3.01 5.84 -15.98
CA THR A 61 4.44 6.12 -15.89
C THR A 61 5.21 4.79 -15.75
N PRO A 62 5.93 4.34 -16.80
CA PRO A 62 6.73 3.14 -16.72
C PRO A 62 7.74 3.22 -15.55
N TRP A 63 8.00 2.10 -14.86
CA TRP A 63 8.85 2.10 -13.65
C TRP A 63 10.27 2.68 -13.86
N ARG A 64 10.73 2.78 -15.11
CA ARG A 64 12.08 3.28 -15.47
C ARG A 64 12.15 4.80 -15.46
N GLU A 65 11.00 5.46 -15.57
CA GLU A 65 10.85 6.90 -15.65
C GLU A 65 10.39 7.52 -14.33
N VAL A 66 10.16 6.68 -13.30
CA VAL A 66 9.79 7.14 -11.95
C VAL A 66 10.96 7.92 -11.36
N VAL A 67 10.76 9.24 -11.20
CA VAL A 67 11.78 10.14 -10.68
C VAL A 67 11.92 9.97 -9.17
N PRO A 68 13.14 9.74 -8.64
CA PRO A 68 13.38 9.69 -7.20
C PRO A 68 12.96 10.99 -6.52
N GLY A 69 12.29 10.90 -5.37
CA GLY A 69 11.89 12.06 -4.57
C GLY A 69 10.53 12.68 -4.92
N LYS A 70 9.82 12.17 -5.93
CA LYS A 70 8.41 12.49 -6.17
C LYS A 70 7.51 11.31 -5.85
N SER A 71 6.30 11.59 -5.38
CA SER A 71 5.28 10.57 -5.14
C SER A 71 4.68 10.12 -6.47
N PRO A 72 4.80 8.82 -6.84
CA PRO A 72 4.22 8.30 -8.08
C PRO A 72 2.69 8.42 -8.12
N PHE A 73 2.03 8.43 -6.94
CA PHE A 73 0.60 8.64 -6.85
C PHE A 73 0.20 10.08 -7.21
N VAL A 74 0.96 11.07 -6.74
CA VAL A 74 0.72 12.48 -7.09
C VAL A 74 0.97 12.69 -8.58
N GLU A 75 2.08 12.15 -9.09
CA GLU A 75 2.47 12.25 -10.50
C GLU A 75 1.44 11.60 -11.43
N LEU A 76 0.92 10.42 -11.06
CA LEU A 76 -0.18 9.76 -11.77
C LEU A 76 -1.38 10.70 -11.97
N PHE A 77 -1.86 11.35 -10.90
CA PHE A 77 -3.06 12.21 -10.99
C PHE A 77 -2.79 13.54 -11.71
N VAL A 78 -1.55 14.06 -11.64
CA VAL A 78 -1.13 15.22 -12.43
C VAL A 78 -1.13 14.87 -13.91
N LEU A 79 -0.55 13.73 -14.30
CA LEU A 79 -0.49 13.27 -15.70
C LEU A 79 -1.86 12.85 -16.23
N ALA A 80 -2.73 12.29 -15.38
CA ALA A 80 -4.10 11.94 -15.74
C ALA A 80 -5.04 13.15 -15.90
N GLY A 81 -4.57 14.37 -15.62
CA GLY A 81 -5.36 15.60 -15.78
C GLY A 81 -6.35 15.86 -14.64
N VAL A 82 -6.15 15.24 -13.47
CA VAL A 82 -7.00 15.42 -12.28
C VAL A 82 -6.20 16.07 -11.14
N PRO A 83 -5.83 17.36 -11.26
CA PRO A 83 -4.94 18.03 -10.30
C PRO A 83 -5.53 18.12 -8.89
N ALA A 84 -6.86 18.18 -8.74
CA ALA A 84 -7.50 18.16 -7.42
C ALA A 84 -7.23 16.86 -6.65
N ALA A 85 -7.20 15.71 -7.33
CA ALA A 85 -6.85 14.43 -6.71
C ALA A 85 -5.36 14.38 -6.33
N ALA A 86 -4.49 14.97 -7.15
CA ALA A 86 -3.06 15.09 -6.84
C ALA A 86 -2.82 15.90 -5.55
N SER A 87 -3.51 17.02 -5.38
CA SER A 87 -3.42 17.85 -4.17
C SER A 87 -3.93 17.12 -2.92
N LEU A 88 -5.03 16.37 -3.02
CA LEU A 88 -5.57 15.60 -1.90
C LEU A 88 -4.58 14.52 -1.44
N ILE A 89 -3.97 13.80 -2.38
CA ILE A 89 -3.00 12.74 -2.06
C ILE A 89 -1.74 13.35 -1.44
N ASN A 90 -1.26 14.49 -1.94
CA ASN A 90 -0.11 15.19 -1.37
C ASN A 90 -0.37 15.73 0.05
N PHE A 91 -1.62 15.98 0.41
CA PHE A 91 -1.99 16.41 1.77
C PHE A 91 -2.04 15.25 2.77
N VAL A 92 -2.43 14.05 2.32
CA VAL A 92 -2.55 12.85 3.18
C VAL A 92 -1.21 12.20 3.47
N VAL A 93 -0.26 12.28 2.53
CA VAL A 93 1.10 11.70 2.60
C VAL A 93 2.09 12.73 3.13
#